data_AF-A0A497I588-F1
#
_entry.id   AF-A0A497I588-F1
#
_cell.length_a   1.000
_cell.length_b   1.000
_cell.length_c   1.000
_cell.angle_alpha   90.00
_cell.angle_beta   90.00
_cell.angle_gamma   90.00
#
_symmetry.space_group_name_H-M   'P 1'
#
loop_
_entity.id
_entity.type
_entity.pdbx_description
1 polymer ?
#
loop_
_entity_poly.entity_id
_entity_poly.type
_entity_poly.pdbx_seq_one_letter_code
_entity_poly.pdbx_strand_id
1 'polypeptide(L)'
;MTEINIWDNNTPMIKKILKQNFPKAVFKVKTERYAGGKTIHIYTDLIKEIDYNRKRELEMKLEEEGLTIKEWGELTRICMMIEENRKIEAKIKDLLKDFWQVHYDELTGEILQGINCFLCVESIERA
;
A
#
# COMPACT_ATOMS: atom_id res chain seq x y z
N MET A 1 0.99 29.38 -16.70
CA MET A 1 -0.21 28.78 -17.30
C MET A 1 -0.73 27.77 -16.31
N THR A 2 -1.97 27.97 -15.88
CA THR A 2 -2.62 27.30 -14.75
C THR A 2 -2.91 25.85 -15.10
N GLU A 3 -2.30 24.89 -14.39
CA GLU A 3 -2.63 23.48 -14.49
C GLU A 3 -4.10 23.30 -14.10
N ILE A 4 -4.93 23.00 -15.09
CA ILE A 4 -6.30 22.58 -14.85
C ILE A 4 -6.19 21.22 -14.17
N ASN A 5 -6.27 21.22 -12.84
CA ASN A 5 -6.53 20.03 -12.03
C ASN A 5 -7.90 19.50 -12.41
N ILE A 6 -7.97 18.74 -13.50
CA ILE A 6 -9.11 17.90 -13.85
C ILE A 6 -9.11 16.81 -12.78
N TRP A 7 -9.78 17.10 -11.66
CA TRP A 7 -10.06 16.18 -10.58
C TRP A 7 -10.33 14.80 -11.16
N ASP A 8 -9.44 13.85 -10.88
CA ASP A 8 -9.59 12.45 -11.26
C ASP A 8 -10.97 12.01 -10.73
N ASN A 9 -11.97 11.88 -11.63
CA ASN A 9 -13.37 11.57 -11.29
C ASN A 9 -13.51 10.30 -10.44
N ASN A 10 -12.44 9.49 -10.38
CA ASN A 10 -12.36 8.27 -9.59
C ASN A 10 -12.07 8.53 -8.10
N THR A 11 -11.44 9.63 -7.70
CA THR A 11 -11.03 9.84 -6.29
C THR A 11 -12.21 9.85 -5.32
N PRO A 12 -13.32 10.59 -5.58
CA PRO A 12 -14.51 10.53 -4.72
C PRO A 12 -15.14 9.14 -4.69
N MET A 13 -15.13 8.42 -5.82
CA MET A 13 -15.69 7.07 -5.94
C MET A 13 -14.87 6.04 -5.15
N ILE A 14 -13.53 6.08 -5.28
CA ILE A 14 -12.59 5.24 -4.52
C ILE A 14 -12.79 5.47 -3.01
N LYS A 15 -12.81 6.74 -2.57
CA LYS A 15 -13.08 7.06 -1.16
C LYS A 15 -14.42 6.52 -0.69
N LYS A 16 -15.48 6.60 -1.52
CA LYS A 16 -16.80 6.06 -1.21
C LYS A 16 -16.77 4.54 -1.02
N ILE A 17 -16.16 3.79 -1.95
CA ILE A 17 -16.02 2.33 -1.88
C ILE A 17 -15.25 1.91 -0.62
N LEU A 18 -14.14 2.60 -0.34
CA LEU A 18 -13.32 2.36 0.85
C LEU A 18 -14.11 2.61 2.15
N LYS A 19 -14.83 3.73 2.24
CA LYS A 19 -15.65 4.07 3.42
C LYS A 19 -16.86 3.16 3.60
N GLN A 20 -17.42 2.59 2.53
CA GLN A 20 -18.47 1.58 2.65
C GLN A 20 -17.95 0.28 3.29
N ASN A 21 -16.70 -0.10 2.99
CA ASN A 21 -16.10 -1.34 3.51
C ASN A 21 -15.35 -1.15 4.84
N PHE A 22 -14.87 0.06 5.11
CA PHE A 22 -14.12 0.43 6.30
C PHE A 22 -14.65 1.76 6.87
N PRO A 23 -15.85 1.76 7.47
CA PRO A 23 -16.54 3.01 7.83
C PRO A 23 -15.80 3.85 8.86
N LYS A 24 -15.06 3.20 9.77
CA LYS A 24 -14.31 3.86 10.85
C LYS A 24 -12.90 4.30 10.46
N ALA A 25 -12.36 3.80 9.35
CA ALA A 25 -10.99 4.07 8.92
C ALA A 25 -10.86 5.44 8.24
N VAL A 26 -9.73 6.11 8.40
CA VAL A 26 -9.39 7.33 7.70
C VAL A 26 -8.76 6.99 6.34
N PHE A 27 -9.16 7.72 5.30
CA PHE A 27 -8.58 7.58 3.97
C PHE A 27 -8.25 8.94 3.35
N LYS A 28 -6.99 9.11 2.95
CA LYS A 28 -6.56 10.17 2.03
C LYS A 28 -6.18 9.49 0.72
N VAL A 29 -6.74 9.97 -0.37
CA VAL A 29 -6.49 9.41 -1.71
C VAL A 29 -5.90 10.52 -2.55
N LYS A 30 -4.74 10.27 -3.16
CA LYS A 30 -4.08 11.15 -4.13
C LYS A 30 -3.89 10.38 -5.43
N THR A 31 -4.00 11.07 -6.56
CA THR A 31 -3.67 10.48 -7.87
C THR A 31 -2.55 11.31 -8.48
N GLU A 32 -1.46 10.65 -8.84
CA GLU A 32 -0.30 11.25 -9.49
C GLU A 32 -0.19 10.74 -10.92
N ARG A 33 -0.01 11.63 -11.89
CA ARG A 33 0.11 11.26 -13.32
C ARG A 33 1.54 11.44 -13.77
N TYR A 34 1.98 10.57 -14.67
CA TYR A 34 3.27 10.64 -15.33
C TYR A 34 3.11 10.26 -16.81
N ALA A 35 4.17 10.43 -17.61
CA ALA A 35 4.10 10.34 -19.08
C ALA A 35 3.57 9.00 -19.64
N GLY A 36 3.50 7.94 -18.82
CA GLY A 36 3.02 6.61 -19.21
C GLY A 36 2.09 5.97 -18.19
N GLY A 37 1.26 6.78 -17.50
CA GLY A 37 0.25 6.25 -16.59
C GLY A 37 -0.11 7.14 -15.41
N LYS A 38 -0.70 6.52 -14.39
CA LYS A 38 -1.04 7.17 -13.13
C LYS A 38 -0.85 6.23 -11.93
N THR A 39 -0.58 6.79 -10.78
CA THR A 39 -0.53 6.06 -9.50
C THR A 39 -1.60 6.63 -8.59
N ILE A 40 -2.44 5.75 -8.07
CA ILE A 40 -3.41 6.07 -7.02
C ILE A 40 -2.75 5.70 -5.68
N HIS A 41 -2.48 6.72 -4.88
CA HIS A 41 -1.98 6.57 -3.52
C HIS A 41 -3.14 6.60 -2.54
N ILE A 42 -3.25 5.56 -1.71
CA ILE A 42 -4.24 5.43 -0.65
C ILE A 42 -3.50 5.41 0.68
N TYR A 43 -3.66 6.48 1.44
CA TYR A 43 -3.13 6.57 2.79
C TYR A 43 -4.22 6.28 3.80
N THR A 44 -3.96 5.38 4.73
CA THR A 44 -4.93 4.95 5.73
C THR A 44 -4.30 4.69 7.09
N ASP A 45 -5.06 4.90 8.15
CA ASP A 45 -4.70 4.56 9.53
C ASP A 45 -4.80 3.05 9.81
N LEU A 46 -5.37 2.28 8.89
CA LEU A 46 -5.43 0.82 8.94
C LEU A 46 -4.07 0.16 8.70
N ILE A 47 -3.22 0.77 7.86
CA ILE A 47 -1.85 0.29 7.62
C ILE A 47 -0.94 0.93 8.64
N LYS A 48 -0.20 0.11 9.39
CA LYS A 48 0.77 0.59 10.38
C LYS A 48 2.15 0.71 9.78
N GLU A 49 2.91 1.72 10.21
CA GLU A 49 4.33 1.76 9.88
C GLU A 49 5.06 0.57 10.51
N ILE A 50 5.96 -0.04 9.73
CA ILE A 50 6.75 -1.19 10.12
C ILE A 50 8.21 -0.76 10.17
N ASP A 51 8.86 -0.97 11.31
CA ASP A 51 10.31 -0.83 11.44
C ASP A 51 11.00 -2.11 10.94
N TYR A 52 11.30 -2.11 9.64
CA TYR A 52 11.99 -3.23 8.98
C TYR A 52 13.45 -3.38 9.42
N ASN A 53 14.10 -2.29 9.85
CA ASN A 53 15.47 -2.37 10.36
C ASN A 53 15.46 -3.14 11.68
N ARG A 54 14.53 -2.79 12.58
CA ARG A 54 14.38 -3.49 13.85
C ARG A 54 14.00 -4.96 13.68
N LYS A 55 13.11 -5.28 12.73
CA LYS A 55 12.80 -6.67 12.38
C LYS A 55 14.06 -7.43 11.96
N ARG A 56 14.85 -6.84 11.06
CA ARG A 56 16.08 -7.46 10.55
C ARG A 56 17.11 -7.70 11.65
N GLU A 57 17.28 -6.74 12.57
CA GLU A 57 18.16 -6.92 13.74
C GLU A 57 17.73 -8.12 14.59
N LEU A 58 16.43 -8.26 14.88
CA LEU A 58 15.90 -9.38 15.66
C LEU A 58 16.07 -10.72 14.92
N GLU A 59 15.90 -10.74 13.60
CA GLU A 59 16.14 -11.94 12.78
C GLU A 59 17.60 -12.36 12.79
N MET A 60 18.54 -11.41 12.66
CA MET A 60 19.97 -11.70 12.74
C MET A 60 20.37 -12.24 14.11
N LYS A 61 19.88 -11.63 15.20
CA LYS A 61 20.12 -12.13 16.56
C LYS A 61 19.58 -13.55 16.77
N LEU A 62 18.40 -13.84 16.23
CA LEU A 62 17.80 -15.17 16.32
C LEU A 62 18.70 -16.24 15.68
N GLU A 63 19.37 -15.90 14.57
CA GLU A 63 20.31 -16.79 13.87
C GLU A 63 21.65 -16.96 14.61
N GLU A 64 22.16 -15.89 15.24
CA GLU A 64 23.51 -15.87 15.84
C GLU A 64 23.55 -16.36 17.30
N GLU A 65 22.63 -15.89 18.15
CA GLU A 65 22.69 -16.07 19.61
C GLU A 65 21.36 -16.48 20.25
N GLY A 66 20.26 -16.43 19.49
CA GLY A 66 18.90 -16.64 19.98
C GLY A 66 18.26 -15.36 20.53
N LEU A 67 16.98 -15.44 20.91
CA LEU A 67 16.22 -14.27 21.39
C LEU A 67 15.75 -14.45 22.83
N THR A 68 15.75 -13.35 23.58
CA THR A 68 15.06 -13.30 24.87
C THR A 68 13.53 -13.38 24.69
N ILE A 69 12.81 -13.71 25.76
CA ILE A 69 11.32 -13.76 25.74
C ILE A 69 10.72 -12.42 25.26
N LYS A 70 11.33 -11.29 25.66
CA LYS A 70 10.87 -9.96 25.26
C LYS A 70 11.07 -9.73 23.77
N GLU A 71 12.24 -10.07 23.24
CA GLU A 71 12.56 -9.92 21.82
C GLU A 71 11.73 -10.86 20.94
N TRP A 72 11.42 -12.07 21.42
CA TRP A 72 10.46 -12.96 20.78
C TRP A 72 9.07 -12.34 20.66
N GLY A 73 8.58 -11.73 21.74
CA GLY A 73 7.31 -11.01 21.74
C GLY A 73 7.31 -9.83 20.75
N GLU A 74 8.43 -9.11 20.68
CA GLU A 74 8.63 -7.99 19.74
C GLU A 74 8.60 -8.46 18.29
N LEU A 75 9.42 -9.45 17.93
CA LEU A 75 9.48 -10.02 16.58
C LEU A 75 8.11 -10.57 16.15
N THR A 76 7.45 -11.31 17.05
CA THR A 76 6.11 -11.86 16.79
C THR A 76 5.12 -10.74 16.50
N ARG A 77 5.13 -9.66 17.30
CA ARG A 77 4.27 -8.51 17.09
C ARG A 77 4.52 -7.84 15.74
N ILE A 78 5.78 -7.62 15.36
CA ILE A 78 6.13 -7.03 14.06
C ILE A 78 5.63 -7.92 12.91
N CYS A 79 5.85 -9.23 12.99
CA CYS A 79 5.37 -10.19 11.99
C CYS A 79 3.84 -10.18 11.86
N MET A 80 3.12 -10.12 12.99
CA MET A 80 1.65 -10.00 12.98
C MET A 80 1.19 -8.70 12.32
N MET A 81 1.84 -7.57 12.61
CA MET A 81 1.52 -6.29 11.98
C MET A 81 1.77 -6.32 10.47
N ILE A 82 2.85 -6.95 10.01
CA ILE A 82 3.13 -7.12 8.57
C ILE A 82 2.02 -7.93 7.90
N GLU A 83 1.60 -9.04 8.52
CA GLU A 83 0.56 -9.90 7.97
C GLU A 83 -0.81 -9.20 7.94
N GLU A 84 -1.16 -8.45 8.99
CA GLU A 84 -2.37 -7.63 9.02
C GLU A 84 -2.34 -6.54 7.92
N ASN A 85 -1.22 -5.82 7.78
CA ASN A 85 -1.04 -4.84 6.73
C ASN A 85 -1.23 -5.46 5.33
N ARG A 86 -0.63 -6.64 5.08
CA ARG A 86 -0.78 -7.37 3.82
C ARG A 86 -2.23 -7.75 3.52
N LYS A 87 -2.97 -8.23 4.53
CA LYS A 87 -4.39 -8.57 4.39
C LYS A 87 -5.24 -7.34 4.06
N ILE A 88 -4.98 -6.22 4.72
CA ILE A 88 -5.68 -4.95 4.48
C ILE A 88 -5.37 -4.43 3.07
N GLU A 89 -4.09 -4.44 2.68
CA GLU A 89 -3.65 -4.04 1.35
C GLU A 89 -4.30 -4.89 0.26
N ALA A 90 -4.28 -6.23 0.41
CA ALA A 90 -4.91 -7.15 -0.52
C ALA A 90 -6.41 -6.89 -0.65
N LYS A 91 -7.10 -6.67 0.48
CA LYS A 91 -8.53 -6.33 0.47
C LYS A 91 -8.82 -5.00 -0.22
N ILE A 92 -7.99 -3.98 -0.01
CA ILE A 92 -8.12 -2.69 -0.70
C ILE A 92 -7.88 -2.86 -2.20
N LYS A 93 -6.86 -3.62 -2.59
CA LYS A 93 -6.55 -3.92 -4.01
C LYS A 93 -7.67 -4.67 -4.71
N ASP A 94 -8.29 -5.64 -4.04
CA ASP A 94 -9.45 -6.38 -4.57
C ASP A 94 -10.68 -5.48 -4.73
N LEU A 95 -11.00 -4.67 -3.72
CA LEU A 95 -12.10 -3.69 -3.79
C LEU A 95 -11.95 -2.67 -4.92
N LEU A 96 -10.71 -2.40 -5.32
CA LEU A 96 -10.37 -1.37 -6.30
C LEU A 96 -9.81 -1.95 -7.59
N LYS A 97 -9.92 -3.26 -7.83
CA LYS A 97 -9.38 -3.93 -9.02
C LYS A 97 -9.81 -3.31 -10.36
N ASP A 98 -10.99 -2.71 -10.40
CA ASP A 98 -11.50 -2.05 -11.61
C ASP A 98 -10.87 -0.67 -11.86
N PHE A 99 -10.14 -0.13 -10.88
CA PHE A 99 -9.50 1.19 -10.93
C PHE A 99 -8.01 1.12 -11.23
N TRP A 100 -7.38 -0.06 -11.18
CA TRP A 100 -5.95 -0.24 -11.44
C TRP A 100 -5.71 -1.38 -12.43
N GLN A 101 -4.84 -1.15 -13.41
CA GLN A 101 -4.52 -2.10 -14.48
C GLN A 101 -3.07 -1.88 -14.88
N VAL A 102 -2.29 -2.95 -14.95
CA VAL A 102 -0.90 -2.91 -15.42
C VAL A 102 -0.78 -3.90 -16.57
N HIS A 103 -0.37 -3.40 -17.73
CA HIS A 103 -0.14 -4.21 -18.91
C HIS A 103 1.34 -4.56 -19.04
N TYR A 104 1.61 -5.82 -19.33
CA TYR A 104 2.97 -6.36 -19.49
C TYR A 104 3.12 -6.94 -20.89
N ASP A 105 4.33 -6.87 -21.42
CA ASP A 105 4.75 -7.63 -22.57
C ASP A 105 4.88 -9.11 -22.17
N GLU A 106 4.19 -10.01 -22.86
CA GLU A 106 4.14 -11.43 -22.51
C GLU A 106 5.48 -12.16 -22.75
N LEU A 107 6.37 -11.61 -23.59
CA LEU A 107 7.65 -12.21 -23.95
C LEU A 107 8.79 -11.72 -23.04
N THR A 108 8.83 -10.42 -22.76
CA THR A 108 9.92 -9.81 -21.97
C THR A 108 9.56 -9.62 -20.50
N GLY A 109 8.27 -9.64 -20.16
CA GLY A 109 7.77 -9.27 -18.83
C GLY A 109 7.87 -7.77 -18.54
N GLU A 110 8.26 -6.96 -19.53
CA GLU A 110 8.39 -5.52 -19.37
C GLU A 110 7.01 -4.84 -19.29
N ILE A 111 6.91 -3.79 -18.48
CA ILE A 111 5.67 -3.00 -18.39
C ILE A 111 5.52 -2.21 -19.70
N LEU A 112 4.41 -2.43 -20.40
CA LEU A 112 4.11 -1.74 -21.66
C LEU A 112 3.84 -0.26 -21.39
N GLN A 113 4.42 0.64 -22.19
CA GLN A 113 4.09 2.07 -22.11
C GLN A 113 2.62 2.30 -22.55
N GLY A 114 1.80 2.95 -21.71
CA GLY A 114 0.36 3.12 -21.96
C GLY A 114 -0.42 3.60 -20.72
N ILE A 115 -1.75 3.44 -20.67
CA ILE A 115 -2.60 3.88 -19.54
C ILE A 115 -2.46 2.89 -18.35
N ASN A 116 -1.23 2.66 -17.88
CA ASN A 116 -1.04 1.88 -16.65
C ASN A 116 -1.54 2.69 -15.46
N CYS A 117 -2.27 2.01 -14.59
CA CYS A 117 -2.71 2.57 -13.33
C CYS A 117 -2.22 1.69 -12.19
N PHE A 118 -1.35 2.24 -11.35
CA PHE A 118 -0.82 1.58 -10.15
C PHE A 118 -1.65 1.96 -8.93
N LEU A 119 -1.68 1.05 -7.95
CA LEU A 119 -2.33 1.27 -6.66
C LEU A 119 -1.30 1.08 -5.54
N CYS A 120 -1.01 2.17 -4.83
CA CYS A 120 -0.15 2.17 -3.65
C CYS A 120 -1.02 2.35 -2.40
N VAL A 121 -0.82 1.52 -1.38
CA VAL A 121 -1.56 1.61 -0.11
C VAL A 121 -0.55 1.74 1.03
N GLU A 122 -0.65 2.81 1.80
CA GLU A 122 0.39 3.21 2.74
C GLU A 122 -0.19 3.70 4.08
N SER A 123 0.66 3.74 5.12
CA SER A 123 0.31 4.38 6.39
C SER A 123 0.01 5.86 6.17
N ILE A 124 -1.00 6.37 6.89
CA ILE A 124 -1.31 7.81 6.91
C ILE A 124 -0.19 8.68 7.46
N GLU A 125 0.75 8.11 8.21
CA GLU A 125 1.94 8.81 8.72
C GLU A 125 2.91 9.19 7.60
N ARG A 126 2.81 8.55 6.41
CA ARG A 126 3.62 8.84 5.22
C ARG A 126 2.96 9.83 4.24
N ALA A 127 1.77 10.33 4.56
CA ALA A 127 0.81 10.91 3.60
C ALA A 127 0.92 12.41 3.31
#